data_AF-A0A8H2VUP0-F1
#
_entry.id   AF-A0A8H2VUP0-F1
#
_cell.length_a   1.000
_cell.length_b   1.000
_cell.length_c   1.000
_cell.angle_alpha   90.00
_cell.angle_beta   90.00
_cell.angle_gamma   90.00
#
_symmetry.space_group_name_H-M   'P 1'
#
loop_
_entity.id
_entity.type
_entity.pdbx_description
1 polymer ?
#
loop_
_entity_poly.entity_id
_entity_poly.type
_entity_poly.pdbx_seq_one_letter_code
_entity_poly.pdbx_strand_id
1 'polypeptide(L)'
;MATTQEAAMNFELMRRGVVSWWSVPNWLSQRRQEIKDRVPLLDLFLAHSEALCTDQRDRFFGLCSLAEDCCTKTTPADYRKSLFETTSVVTLHHFSRYVDKIEPLHFQRPI
;
A
#
# COMPACT_ATOMS: atom_id res chain seq x y z
N MET A 1 -16.66 5.22 -15.49
CA MET A 1 -15.68 6.28 -15.77
C MET A 1 -16.20 7.58 -15.16
N ALA A 2 -15.79 7.91 -13.94
CA ALA A 2 -16.10 9.21 -13.36
C ALA A 2 -15.27 10.27 -14.10
N THR A 3 -15.92 11.28 -14.67
CA THR A 3 -15.22 12.31 -15.44
C THR A 3 -14.40 13.19 -14.50
N THR A 4 -13.28 13.75 -14.98
CA THR A 4 -12.41 14.68 -14.23
C THR A 4 -13.18 15.84 -13.58
N GLN A 5 -14.34 16.19 -14.15
CA GLN A 5 -15.29 17.17 -13.62
C GLN A 5 -15.96 16.74 -12.31
N GLU A 6 -16.34 15.46 -12.17
CA GLU A 6 -16.97 14.94 -10.95
C GLU A 6 -15.99 14.89 -9.77
N ALA A 7 -14.71 14.59 -10.02
CA ALA A 7 -13.69 14.59 -8.99
C ALA A 7 -13.44 16.01 -8.43
N ALA A 8 -13.37 17.01 -9.32
CA ALA A 8 -13.23 18.42 -8.94
C ALA A 8 -14.46 18.93 -8.16
N MET A 9 -15.66 18.53 -8.58
CA MET A 9 -16.91 18.87 -7.89
C MET A 9 -16.98 18.24 -6.49
N ASN A 10 -16.59 16.98 -6.33
CA ASN A 10 -16.55 16.32 -5.02
C ASN A 10 -15.52 16.98 -4.08
N PHE A 11 -14.38 17.41 -4.61
CA PHE A 11 -13.38 18.16 -3.83
C PHE A 11 -13.90 19.53 -3.38
N GLU A 12 -14.62 20.25 -4.24
CA GLU A 12 -15.30 21.51 -3.91
C GLU A 12 -16.37 21.33 -2.83
N LEU A 13 -17.19 20.28 -2.95
CA LEU A 13 -18.24 19.95 -1.97
C LEU A 13 -17.66 19.53 -0.61
N MET A 14 -16.52 18.84 -0.61
CA MET A 14 -15.76 18.50 0.61
C MET A 14 -15.23 19.77 1.30
N ARG A 15 -14.68 20.72 0.53
CA ARG A 15 -14.22 22.02 1.05
C ARG A 15 -15.35 22.86 1.64
N ARG A 16 -16.55 22.77 1.07
CA ARG A 16 -17.76 23.46 1.55
C ARG A 16 -18.46 22.75 2.71
N GLY A 17 -17.94 21.61 3.17
CA GLY A 17 -18.52 20.84 4.28
C GLY A 17 -19.83 20.13 3.94
N VAL A 18 -20.16 20.01 2.64
CA VAL A 18 -21.38 19.35 2.15
C VAL A 18 -21.21 17.83 2.12
N VAL A 19 -19.96 17.37 1.98
CA VAL A 19 -19.58 15.95 2.04
C VAL A 19 -18.62 15.75 3.22
N SER A 20 -18.86 14.68 3.98
CA SER A 20 -18.05 14.33 5.15
C SER A 20 -16.59 14.07 4.79
N TRP A 21 -15.66 14.64 5.56
CA TRP A 21 -14.22 14.38 5.43
C TRP A 21 -13.85 12.91 5.72
N TRP A 22 -14.73 12.18 6.40
CA TRP A 22 -14.57 10.76 6.72
C TRP A 22 -14.94 9.84 5.55
N SER A 23 -15.67 10.34 4.57
CA SER A 23 -16.09 9.56 3.41
C SER A 23 -14.97 9.57 2.38
N VAL A 24 -14.33 8.42 2.16
CA VAL A 24 -13.36 8.30 1.06
C VAL A 24 -14.11 8.52 -0.25
N PRO A 25 -13.72 9.52 -1.06
CA PRO A 25 -14.36 9.76 -2.34
C PRO A 25 -14.48 8.48 -3.17
N ASN A 26 -15.66 8.23 -3.76
CA ASN A 26 -15.95 6.99 -4.48
C ASN A 26 -14.92 6.70 -5.59
N TRP A 27 -14.41 7.73 -6.24
CA TRP A 27 -13.37 7.61 -7.28
C TRP A 27 -12.04 7.04 -6.75
N LEU A 28 -11.66 7.30 -5.50
CA LEU A 28 -10.46 6.71 -4.88
C LEU A 28 -10.67 5.22 -4.62
N SER A 29 -11.88 4.83 -4.22
CA SER A 29 -12.24 3.42 -4.07
C SER A 29 -12.29 2.70 -5.42
N GLN A 30 -12.83 3.33 -6.46
CA GLN A 30 -12.81 2.80 -7.83
C GLN A 30 -11.39 2.61 -8.35
N ARG A 31 -10.52 3.61 -8.19
CA ARG A 31 -9.10 3.49 -8.57
C ARG A 31 -8.39 2.32 -7.88
N ARG A 32 -8.67 2.10 -6.60
CA ARG A 32 -8.12 0.94 -5.87
C ARG A 32 -8.63 -0.39 -6.42
N GLN A 33 -9.87 -0.45 -6.91
CA GLN A 33 -10.42 -1.66 -7.54
C GLN A 33 -9.87 -1.91 -8.94
N GLU A 34 -9.42 -0.88 -9.65
CA GLU A 34 -8.80 -1.00 -10.97
C GLU A 34 -7.36 -1.56 -10.91
N ILE A 35 -6.72 -1.55 -9.75
CA ILE A 35 -5.40 -2.12 -9.54
C ILE A 35 -5.54 -3.66 -9.49
N LYS A 36 -5.28 -4.28 -10.64
CA LYS A 36 -5.37 -5.74 -10.82
C LYS A 36 -4.16 -6.47 -10.23
N ASP A 37 -2.99 -5.86 -10.37
CA ASP A 37 -1.72 -6.47 -9.97
C ASP A 37 -1.39 -6.03 -8.54
N ARG A 38 -1.94 -6.80 -7.59
CA ARG A 38 -1.56 -6.70 -6.20
C ARG A 38 -0.20 -7.36 -6.03
N VAL A 39 0.71 -6.70 -5.33
CA VAL A 39 2.07 -7.20 -5.11
C VAL A 39 2.36 -7.30 -3.61
N PRO A 40 3.41 -8.05 -3.21
CA PRO A 40 3.78 -8.16 -1.80
C PRO A 40 4.04 -6.79 -1.17
N LEU A 41 3.54 -6.61 0.07
CA LEU A 41 3.65 -5.31 0.77
C LEU A 41 5.11 -4.88 1.00
N LEU A 42 6.03 -5.83 1.21
CA LEU A 42 7.45 -5.52 1.37
C LEU A 42 8.02 -4.90 0.09
N ASP A 43 7.67 -5.44 -1.08
CA ASP A 43 8.14 -4.93 -2.38
C ASP A 43 7.62 -3.52 -2.63
N LEU A 44 6.34 -3.26 -2.32
CA LEU A 44 5.77 -1.91 -2.37
C LEU A 44 6.52 -0.96 -1.45
N PHE A 45 6.80 -1.37 -0.21
CA PHE A 45 7.45 -0.52 0.77
C PHE A 45 8.89 -0.15 0.36
N LEU A 46 9.61 -1.09 -0.25
CA LEU A 46 10.95 -0.85 -0.79
C LEU A 46 10.92 0.04 -2.04
N ALA A 47 9.99 -0.23 -2.97
CA ALA A 47 9.83 0.55 -4.20
C ALA A 47 9.44 2.02 -3.96
N HIS A 48 8.77 2.30 -2.84
CA HIS A 48 8.35 3.66 -2.45
C HIS A 48 9.20 4.24 -1.32
N SER A 49 10.45 3.79 -1.18
CA SER A 49 11.39 4.23 -0.14
C SER A 49 11.65 5.75 -0.11
N GLU A 50 11.42 6.44 -1.23
CA GLU A 50 11.60 7.89 -1.38
C GLU A 50 10.40 8.73 -0.91
N ALA A 51 9.27 8.11 -0.54
CA ALA A 51 8.10 8.89 -0.14
C ALA A 51 8.35 9.66 1.17
N LEU A 52 8.06 10.97 1.12
CA LEU A 52 8.37 11.96 2.15
C LEU A 52 7.30 12.06 3.25
N CYS A 53 6.73 10.93 3.67
CA CYS A 53 5.75 10.91 4.75
C CYS A 53 6.39 11.38 6.06
N THR A 54 5.74 12.31 6.77
CA THR A 54 6.20 12.80 8.07
C THR A 54 6.31 11.66 9.08
N ASP A 55 5.32 10.77 9.11
CA ASP A 55 5.41 9.47 9.78
C ASP A 55 5.64 8.38 8.73
N GLN A 56 6.75 7.65 8.85
CA GLN A 56 7.09 6.54 7.96
C GLN A 56 6.07 5.39 8.03
N ARG A 57 5.28 5.30 9.11
CA ARG A 57 4.19 4.34 9.24
C ARG A 57 2.99 4.70 8.36
N ASP A 58 2.76 5.99 8.10
CA ASP A 58 1.71 6.42 7.18
C ASP A 58 1.99 5.94 5.76
N ARG A 59 3.26 5.95 5.35
CA ARG A 59 3.69 5.33 4.10
C ARG A 59 3.36 3.84 4.10
N PHE A 60 3.78 3.14 5.14
CA PHE A 60 3.57 1.70 5.27
C PHE A 60 2.08 1.33 5.17
N PHE A 61 1.24 1.94 6.01
CA PHE A 61 -0.19 1.63 6.05
C PHE A 61 -0.95 2.16 4.83
N GLY A 62 -0.50 3.25 4.21
CA GLY A 62 -1.04 3.71 2.92
C GLY A 62 -0.88 2.65 1.82
N LEU A 63 0.28 2.00 1.78
CA LEU A 63 0.59 0.94 0.81
C LEU A 63 -0.16 -0.37 1.07
N CYS A 64 -0.63 -0.64 2.30
CA CYS A 64 -1.45 -1.82 2.61
C CYS A 64 -2.73 -1.92 1.76
N SER A 65 -3.26 -0.78 1.28
CA SER A 65 -4.43 -0.76 0.40
C SER A 65 -4.16 -1.23 -1.03
N LEU A 66 -2.88 -1.31 -1.42
CA LEU A 66 -2.40 -1.73 -2.73
C LEU A 66 -1.79 -3.14 -2.70
N ALA A 67 -1.51 -3.67 -1.51
CA ALA A 67 -0.87 -4.96 -1.33
C ALA A 67 -1.84 -6.13 -1.52
N GLU A 68 -1.25 -7.33 -1.69
CA GLU A 68 -1.99 -8.59 -1.62
C GLU A 68 -2.76 -8.73 -0.31
N ASP A 69 -3.97 -9.32 -0.38
CA ASP A 69 -4.88 -9.43 0.76
C ASP A 69 -4.27 -10.17 1.96
N CYS A 70 -3.36 -11.12 1.72
CA CYS A 70 -2.69 -11.82 2.82
C CYS A 70 -1.76 -10.90 3.60
N CYS A 71 -1.10 -9.94 2.93
CA CYS A 71 -0.25 -8.96 3.59
C CYS A 71 -1.09 -8.03 4.48
N THR A 72 -2.22 -7.54 3.97
CA THR A 72 -3.13 -6.66 4.74
C THR A 72 -3.69 -7.36 5.99
N LYS A 73 -4.00 -8.66 5.89
CA LYS A 73 -4.48 -9.45 7.04
C LYS A 73 -3.39 -9.70 8.09
N THR A 74 -2.15 -9.94 7.66
CA THR A 74 -1.02 -10.19 8.57
C THR A 74 -0.49 -8.92 9.22
N THR A 75 -0.71 -7.75 8.61
CA THR A 75 -0.22 -6.45 9.11
C THR A 75 -1.37 -5.45 9.34
N PRO A 76 -2.26 -5.72 10.33
CA PRO A 76 -3.30 -4.76 10.69
C PRO A 76 -2.67 -3.44 11.14
N ALA A 77 -3.31 -2.33 10.78
CA ALA A 77 -2.85 -1.00 11.13
C ALA A 77 -2.89 -0.79 12.65
N ASP A 78 -1.72 -0.78 13.28
CA ASP A 78 -1.54 -0.59 14.72
C ASP A 78 -0.43 0.44 14.98
N TYR A 79 -0.83 1.70 15.15
CA TYR A 79 0.07 2.82 15.43
C TYR A 79 0.70 2.77 16.83
N ARG A 80 0.33 1.80 17.68
CA ARG A 80 1.04 1.56 18.95
C ARG A 80 2.36 0.85 18.72
N LYS A 81 2.51 0.17 17.58
CA LYS A 81 3.76 -0.48 17.17
C LYS A 81 4.71 0.53 16.53
N SER A 82 5.99 0.31 16.78
CA SER A 82 7.05 0.98 16.04
C SER A 82 7.07 0.55 14.57
N LEU A 83 7.71 1.35 13.73
CA LEU A 83 7.96 0.97 12.34
C LEU A 83 8.77 -0.33 12.27
N PHE A 84 9.77 -0.50 13.15
CA PHE A 84 10.60 -1.70 13.18
C PHE A 84 9.79 -2.96 13.44
N GLU A 85 8.89 -2.94 14.43
CA GLU A 85 8.01 -4.08 14.71
C GLU A 85 7.11 -4.40 13.51
N THR A 86 6.53 -3.36 12.91
CA THR A 86 5.63 -3.48 11.75
C THR A 86 6.36 -4.07 10.54
N THR A 87 7.54 -3.55 10.21
CA THR A 87 8.37 -4.01 9.09
C THR A 87 8.93 -5.41 9.34
N SER A 88 9.22 -5.78 10.59
CA SER A 88 9.67 -7.13 10.93
C SER A 88 8.59 -8.17 10.65
N VAL A 89 7.34 -7.90 11.00
CA VAL A 89 6.20 -8.79 10.73
C VAL A 89 5.99 -8.99 9.23
N VAL A 90 6.02 -7.90 8.44
CA VAL A 90 5.85 -8.04 6.98
C VAL A 90 7.01 -8.75 6.32
N THR A 91 8.23 -8.52 6.81
CA THR A 91 9.44 -9.17 6.30
C THR A 91 9.35 -10.68 6.52
N LEU A 92 8.99 -11.12 7.73
CA LEU A 92 8.80 -12.53 8.04
C LEU A 92 7.69 -13.16 7.19
N HIS A 93 6.55 -12.47 7.06
CA HIS A 93 5.46 -12.91 6.19
C HIS A 93 5.91 -13.05 4.73
N HIS A 94 6.72 -12.10 4.26
CA HIS A 94 7.21 -12.10 2.89
C HIS A 94 8.12 -13.31 2.63
N PHE A 95 9.08 -13.57 3.52
CA PHE A 95 9.95 -14.74 3.43
C PHE A 95 9.15 -16.04 3.43
N SER A 96 8.20 -16.19 4.37
CA SER A 96 7.38 -17.40 4.49
C SER A 96 6.45 -17.64 3.29
N ARG A 97 6.14 -16.62 2.49
CA ARG A 97 5.07 -16.70 1.49
C ARG A 97 5.55 -16.59 0.05
N TYR A 98 6.60 -15.82 -0.20
CA TYR A 98 7.05 -15.48 -1.55
C TYR A 98 8.49 -15.93 -1.83
N VAL A 99 9.33 -16.14 -0.81
CA VAL A 99 10.75 -16.49 -1.00
C VAL A 99 10.98 -17.99 -1.18
N ASP A 100 10.07 -18.86 -0.73
CA ASP A 100 10.11 -20.31 -1.02
C ASP A 100 9.84 -20.66 -2.51
N LYS A 101 9.60 -19.65 -3.36
CA LYS A 101 9.44 -19.79 -4.82
C LYS A 101 10.60 -19.21 -5.63
N ILE A 102 11.74 -18.93 -5.00
CA ILE A 102 12.93 -18.52 -5.74
C ILE A 102 13.48 -19.73 -6.49
N GLU A 103 13.26 -19.77 -7.81
CA GLU A 103 14.17 -20.52 -8.69
C GLU A 103 15.60 -20.01 -8.42
N PRO A 104 16.57 -20.92 -8.26
CA PRO A 104 17.92 -20.53 -7.93
C PRO A 104 18.45 -19.60 -9.02
N LEU A 105 18.79 -18.37 -8.65
CA LEU A 105 19.56 -17.46 -9.49
C LEU A 105 20.89 -18.15 -9.82
N HIS A 106 20.98 -18.71 -11.03
CA HIS A 106 22.22 -19.21 -11.59
C HIS A 106 23.20 -18.03 -11.74
N PHE A 107 23.99 -17.79 -10.70
CA PHE A 107 25.16 -16.94 -10.78
C PHE A 107 26.21 -17.64 -11.66
N GLN A 108 26.21 -17.33 -12.96
CA GLN A 108 27.38 -17.58 -13.80
C GLN A 108 28.46 -16.59 -13.39
N ARG A 109 29.52 -17.10 -12.76
CA ARG A 109 30.74 -16.31 -12.52
C ARG A 109 31.44 -16.07 -13.86
N PRO A 110 31.89 -14.85 -14.17
CA PRO A 110 32.80 -14.65 -15.29
C PRO A 110 34.15 -15.31 -14.97
N ILE A 111 34.70 -15.98 -15.98
CA ILE A 111 36.05 -16.61 -16.00
C ILE A 111 37.11 -15.51 -16.03
#